data_AF-A0A2J7QUC6-F1
#
_entry.id   AF-A0A2J7QUC6-F1
#
_cell.length_a   1.000
_cell.length_b   1.000
_cell.length_c   1.000
_cell.angle_alpha   90.00
_cell.angle_beta   90.00
_cell.angle_gamma   90.00
#
_symmetry.space_group_name_H-M   'P 1'
#
loop_
_entity.id
_entity.type
_entity.pdbx_description
1 polymer ?
#
loop_
_entity_poly.entity_id
_entity_poly.type
_entity_poly.pdbx_seq_one_letter_code
_entity_poly.pdbx_strand_id
1 'polypeptide(L)'
;MSKCDESTYLGFDFSTQQLKAVELNSDLQILNNAAVQFDTDLPEFRTMSGVTIHKDGRTVTAPVLMWVKALDLLLDRLKIAGVDFSRVASLSGTAQQHGSVYWQKGVHQKLQSLQPNRFLHDQLRDAFSLADSPIWQDSSTTEQCQQLENAVGGPEKLAEITGSRAYERFTGSQIAKVYQTKKAVYNNTERISLISSFACSLFVGDYAPIDYADASGMNMMDLKTKEWSPQILQAVAPDVEAKLGTPVPSYTNIGPVSKFYVERFGFNPQCRVIAFTGDNPASLIGMRLKTGDIAVSLGTSDTLFLSLRQPKLILEGHILSSPIDKDGYMALLWYALWTVIV
;
A
#
# COMPACT_ATOMS: atom_id res chain seq x y z
N MET A 1 -14.54 -8.92 -35.41
CA MET A 1 -14.98 -8.05 -34.29
C MET A 1 -14.18 -6.77 -34.40
N SER A 2 -14.83 -5.60 -34.44
CA SER A 2 -14.13 -4.33 -34.59
C SER A 2 -13.30 -4.05 -33.33
N LYS A 3 -12.19 -3.32 -33.47
CA LYS A 3 -11.30 -2.88 -32.38
C LYS A 3 -11.99 -2.01 -31.29
N CYS A 4 -13.29 -1.73 -31.40
CA CYS A 4 -14.03 -0.81 -30.53
C CYS A 4 -14.69 -1.46 -29.30
N ASP A 5 -14.82 -2.78 -29.23
CA ASP A 5 -15.54 -3.47 -28.12
C ASP A 5 -14.61 -4.13 -27.07
N GLU A 6 -13.29 -3.93 -27.18
CA GLU A 6 -12.36 -4.66 -26.30
C GLU A 6 -12.25 -4.01 -24.92
N SER A 7 -12.46 -4.81 -23.87
CA SER A 7 -12.27 -4.39 -22.47
C SER A 7 -10.84 -3.97 -22.20
N THR A 8 -10.66 -2.96 -21.34
CA THR A 8 -9.36 -2.49 -20.88
C THR A 8 -9.22 -2.61 -19.36
N TYR A 9 -7.99 -2.50 -18.88
CA TYR A 9 -7.62 -2.69 -17.48
C TYR A 9 -6.70 -1.58 -17.01
N LEU A 10 -6.95 -1.02 -15.83
CA LEU A 10 -6.10 0.03 -15.26
C LEU A 10 -5.23 -0.52 -14.12
N GLY A 11 -3.93 -0.22 -14.19
CA GLY A 11 -2.97 -0.45 -13.12
C GLY A 11 -2.46 0.87 -12.57
N PHE A 12 -2.56 1.08 -11.25
CA PHE A 12 -2.06 2.28 -10.56
C PHE A 12 -0.80 1.97 -9.75
N ASP A 13 0.09 2.95 -9.58
CA ASP A 13 1.29 2.85 -8.73
C ASP A 13 1.47 4.11 -7.88
N PHE A 14 1.11 4.01 -6.59
CA PHE A 14 1.30 5.01 -5.55
C PHE A 14 2.71 4.91 -4.95
N SER A 15 3.70 5.32 -5.73
CA SER A 15 5.12 5.29 -5.34
C SER A 15 5.50 6.46 -4.42
N THR A 16 6.75 6.50 -3.97
CA THR A 16 7.26 7.56 -3.08
C THR A 16 7.30 8.94 -3.74
N GLN A 17 7.66 9.04 -5.02
CA GLN A 17 7.91 10.32 -5.69
C GLN A 17 6.78 10.75 -6.63
N GLN A 18 5.94 9.80 -7.03
CA GLN A 18 4.91 10.00 -8.05
C GLN A 18 3.76 9.02 -7.91
N LEU A 19 2.63 9.40 -8.48
CA LEU A 19 1.52 8.50 -8.76
C LEU A 19 1.48 8.24 -10.27
N LYS A 20 1.49 6.98 -10.69
CA LYS A 20 1.42 6.56 -12.10
C LYS A 20 0.20 5.70 -12.38
N ALA A 21 -0.22 5.67 -13.63
CA ALA A 21 -1.19 4.70 -14.12
C ALA A 21 -0.89 4.26 -15.55
N VAL A 22 -1.25 3.01 -15.86
CA VAL A 22 -1.19 2.41 -17.20
C VAL A 22 -2.54 1.78 -17.54
N GLU A 23 -2.96 1.92 -18.79
CA GLU A 23 -4.10 1.21 -19.37
C GLU A 23 -3.59 0.07 -20.25
N LEU A 24 -4.14 -1.13 -20.05
CA LEU A 24 -3.82 -2.35 -20.79
C LEU A 24 -5.05 -2.85 -21.57
N ASN A 25 -4.84 -3.42 -22.76
CA ASN A 25 -5.86 -4.24 -23.43
C ASN A 25 -5.82 -5.71 -22.94
N SER A 26 -6.65 -6.58 -23.53
CA SER A 26 -6.72 -7.99 -23.14
C SER A 26 -5.48 -8.80 -23.56
N ASP A 27 -4.72 -8.29 -24.53
CA ASP A 27 -3.41 -8.82 -24.94
C ASP A 27 -2.26 -8.31 -24.06
N LEU A 28 -2.55 -7.58 -22.98
CA LEU A 28 -1.58 -7.01 -22.03
C LEU A 28 -0.63 -5.97 -22.66
N GLN A 29 -1.07 -5.32 -23.72
CA GLN A 29 -0.37 -4.22 -24.37
C GLN A 29 -0.77 -2.89 -23.72
N ILE A 30 0.22 -2.03 -23.45
CA ILE A 30 -0.02 -0.68 -22.93
C ILE A 30 -0.65 0.17 -24.03
N LEU A 31 -1.84 0.68 -23.76
CA LEU A 31 -2.56 1.61 -24.64
C LEU A 31 -2.26 3.06 -24.26
N ASN A 32 -2.34 3.38 -22.98
CA ASN A 32 -2.16 4.72 -22.44
C ASN A 32 -1.39 4.67 -21.11
N ASN A 33 -0.75 5.78 -20.76
CA ASN A 33 -0.14 5.96 -19.44
C ASN A 33 -0.17 7.44 -19.03
N ALA A 34 -0.17 7.69 -17.73
CA ALA A 34 -0.04 9.01 -17.15
C ALA A 34 0.73 8.94 -15.83
N ALA A 35 1.28 10.07 -15.41
CA ALA A 35 1.97 10.21 -14.13
C ALA A 35 1.69 11.59 -13.53
N VAL A 36 1.82 11.71 -12.21
CA VAL A 36 1.85 12.95 -11.43
C VAL A 36 3.08 12.90 -10.53
N GLN A 37 4.02 13.81 -10.74
CA GLN A 37 5.26 13.96 -9.98
C GLN A 37 5.01 14.88 -8.79
N PHE A 38 5.17 14.40 -7.55
CA PHE A 38 4.69 15.13 -6.39
C PHE A 38 5.34 16.52 -6.21
N ASP A 39 6.66 16.60 -6.29
CA ASP A 39 7.36 17.88 -6.07
C ASP A 39 7.06 18.93 -7.15
N THR A 40 6.88 18.48 -8.40
CA THR A 40 6.68 19.38 -9.55
C THR A 40 5.21 19.75 -9.74
N ASP A 41 4.31 18.77 -9.62
CA ASP A 41 2.88 18.96 -9.90
C ASP A 41 2.10 19.43 -8.67
N LEU A 42 2.63 19.21 -7.46
CA LEU A 42 2.00 19.54 -6.18
C LEU A 42 2.98 20.29 -5.23
N PRO A 43 3.66 21.36 -5.70
CA PRO A 43 4.73 22.02 -4.95
C PRO A 43 4.26 22.66 -3.63
N GLU A 44 2.95 22.90 -3.47
CA GLU A 44 2.37 23.45 -2.24
C GLU A 44 2.55 22.55 -1.00
N PHE A 45 2.77 21.24 -1.19
CA PHE A 45 3.08 20.31 -0.09
C PHE A 45 4.54 20.38 0.36
N ARG A 46 5.41 21.06 -0.39
CA ARG A 46 6.82 21.32 -0.05
C ARG A 46 7.62 20.06 0.28
N THR A 47 7.33 18.98 -0.43
CA THR A 47 8.11 17.75 -0.34
C THR A 47 9.44 17.88 -1.08
N MET A 48 10.38 17.02 -0.72
CA MET A 48 11.59 16.76 -1.50
C MET A 48 11.62 15.27 -1.82
N SER A 49 11.65 14.92 -3.09
CA SER A 49 11.42 13.55 -3.58
C SER A 49 10.13 12.93 -3.02
N GLY A 50 9.05 13.71 -2.92
CA GLY A 50 7.75 13.25 -2.44
C GLY A 50 7.64 13.04 -0.92
N VAL A 51 8.67 13.41 -0.14
CA VAL A 51 8.71 13.15 1.30
C VAL A 51 9.10 14.39 2.11
N THR A 52 8.84 14.31 3.42
CA THR A 52 9.31 15.27 4.42
C THR A 52 10.21 14.54 5.41
N ILE A 53 11.50 14.91 5.43
CA ILE A 53 12.45 14.45 6.44
C ILE A 53 12.38 15.41 7.62
N HIS A 54 12.08 14.89 8.80
CA HIS A 54 11.93 15.70 10.00
C HIS A 54 13.29 16.06 10.61
N LYS A 55 13.29 16.96 11.59
CA LYS A 55 14.51 17.49 12.23
C LYS A 55 15.37 16.43 12.92
N ASP A 56 14.78 15.30 13.31
CA ASP A 56 15.50 14.19 13.94
C ASP A 56 16.32 13.35 12.94
N GLY A 57 16.17 13.60 11.64
CA GLY A 57 16.86 12.88 10.57
C GLY A 57 16.44 11.41 10.41
N ARG A 58 15.41 10.96 11.13
CA ARG A 58 14.95 9.56 11.14
C ARG A 58 13.47 9.42 10.83
N THR A 59 12.66 10.37 11.28
CA THR A 59 11.24 10.40 10.97
C THR A 59 11.06 10.89 9.54
N VAL A 60 10.42 10.09 8.70
CA VAL A 60 10.17 10.40 7.29
C VAL A 60 8.70 10.16 6.98
N THR A 61 8.03 11.20 6.49
CA THR A 61 6.59 11.17 6.25
C THR A 61 6.22 11.71 4.87
N ALA A 62 4.98 11.45 4.44
CA ALA A 62 4.38 12.09 3.28
C ALA A 62 2.96 12.56 3.61
N PRO A 63 2.52 13.74 3.15
CA PRO A 63 1.16 14.22 3.41
C PRO A 63 0.11 13.34 2.71
N VAL A 64 -0.86 12.80 3.46
CA VAL A 64 -1.88 11.90 2.88
C VAL A 64 -2.71 12.60 1.80
N LEU A 65 -3.04 13.87 2.04
CA LEU A 65 -3.85 14.67 1.10
C LEU A 65 -3.11 14.93 -0.22
N MET A 66 -1.78 14.86 -0.24
CA MET A 66 -1.00 14.93 -1.47
C MET A 66 -1.31 13.75 -2.39
N TRP A 67 -1.41 12.53 -1.86
CA TRP A 67 -1.79 11.35 -2.64
C TRP A 67 -3.22 11.42 -3.16
N VAL A 68 -4.16 11.94 -2.34
CA VAL A 68 -5.54 12.16 -2.78
C VAL A 68 -5.60 13.17 -3.93
N LYS A 69 -4.89 14.30 -3.79
CA LYS A 69 -4.84 15.32 -4.82
C LYS A 69 -4.13 14.82 -6.08
N ALA A 70 -3.04 14.06 -5.94
CA ALA A 70 -2.37 13.42 -7.07
C ALA A 70 -3.31 12.52 -7.86
N LEU A 71 -4.21 11.79 -7.19
CA LEU A 71 -5.20 10.95 -7.87
C LEU A 71 -6.22 11.78 -8.67
N ASP A 72 -6.69 12.90 -8.15
CA ASP A 72 -7.54 13.83 -8.91
C ASP A 72 -6.84 14.28 -10.21
N LEU A 73 -5.58 14.73 -10.11
CA LEU A 73 -4.79 15.15 -11.29
C LEU A 73 -4.53 14.00 -12.26
N LEU A 74 -4.21 12.80 -11.74
CA LEU A 74 -3.88 11.65 -12.57
C LEU A 74 -5.08 11.21 -13.42
N LEU A 75 -6.28 11.17 -12.83
CA LEU A 75 -7.49 10.78 -13.55
C LEU A 75 -7.85 11.77 -14.65
N ASP A 76 -7.66 13.07 -14.39
CA ASP A 76 -7.81 14.11 -15.42
C ASP A 76 -6.76 13.93 -16.54
N ARG A 77 -5.50 13.60 -16.20
CA ARG A 77 -4.45 13.31 -17.20
C ARG A 77 -4.76 12.06 -18.02
N LEU A 78 -5.28 10.99 -17.43
CA LEU A 78 -5.71 9.79 -18.16
C LEU A 78 -6.85 10.12 -19.13
N LYS A 79 -7.82 10.94 -18.71
CA LYS A 79 -8.90 11.42 -19.59
C LYS A 79 -8.35 12.19 -20.78
N ILE A 80 -7.39 13.10 -20.54
CA ILE A 80 -6.72 13.89 -21.60
C ILE A 80 -5.90 12.97 -22.52
N ALA A 81 -5.26 11.93 -21.97
CA ALA A 81 -4.51 10.95 -22.75
C ALA A 81 -5.41 10.08 -23.65
N GLY A 82 -6.73 10.12 -23.47
CA GLY A 82 -7.69 9.40 -24.31
C GLY A 82 -8.14 8.06 -23.75
N VAL A 83 -7.95 7.81 -22.45
CA VAL A 83 -8.53 6.63 -21.78
C VAL A 83 -10.05 6.70 -21.85
N ASP A 84 -10.66 5.65 -22.41
CA ASP A 84 -12.11 5.46 -22.41
C ASP A 84 -12.52 4.66 -21.18
N PHE A 85 -12.86 5.37 -20.10
CA PHE A 85 -13.24 4.77 -18.83
C PHE A 85 -14.46 3.83 -18.92
N SER A 86 -15.30 3.97 -19.96
CA SER A 86 -16.47 3.10 -20.17
C SER A 86 -16.06 1.67 -20.55
N ARG A 87 -14.82 1.47 -21.01
CA ARG A 87 -14.25 0.16 -21.39
C ARG A 87 -13.47 -0.52 -20.28
N VAL A 88 -13.19 0.18 -19.17
CA VAL A 88 -12.39 -0.36 -18.08
C VAL A 88 -13.18 -1.43 -17.33
N ALA A 89 -12.84 -2.70 -17.56
CA ALA A 89 -13.50 -3.84 -16.95
C ALA A 89 -13.03 -4.08 -15.51
N SER A 90 -11.77 -3.82 -15.22
CA SER A 90 -11.26 -3.84 -13.84
C SER A 90 -10.07 -2.93 -13.64
N LEU A 91 -9.85 -2.58 -12.39
CA LEU A 91 -8.64 -1.88 -11.96
C LEU A 91 -8.05 -2.53 -10.71
N SER A 92 -6.74 -2.40 -10.58
CA SER A 92 -5.97 -2.74 -9.38
C SER A 92 -4.80 -1.76 -9.30
N GLY A 93 -3.98 -1.90 -8.28
CA GLY A 93 -2.79 -1.09 -8.18
C GLY A 93 -1.86 -1.54 -7.09
N THR A 94 -0.80 -0.76 -7.02
CA THR A 94 0.28 -0.95 -6.10
C THR A 94 0.58 0.33 -5.35
N ALA A 95 1.24 0.19 -4.21
CA ALA A 95 1.75 1.31 -3.45
C ALA A 95 3.09 0.99 -2.81
N GLN A 96 3.85 2.04 -2.50
CA GLN A 96 5.03 1.91 -1.64
C GLN A 96 4.67 1.19 -0.34
N GLN A 97 5.44 0.15 0.02
CA GLN A 97 5.11 -0.71 1.16
C GLN A 97 5.23 0.01 2.51
N HIS A 98 4.66 -0.64 3.54
CA HIS A 98 4.79 -0.33 4.96
C HIS A 98 4.13 0.97 5.45
N GLY A 99 4.01 1.97 4.58
CA GLY A 99 3.38 3.24 4.93
C GLY A 99 1.92 3.08 5.36
N SER A 100 1.48 3.90 6.32
CA SER A 100 0.14 3.78 6.93
C SER A 100 -0.65 5.07 6.92
N VAL A 101 -1.95 4.96 6.65
CA VAL A 101 -2.94 6.05 6.68
C VAL A 101 -3.90 5.82 7.83
N TYR A 102 -4.19 6.89 8.58
CA TYR A 102 -5.03 6.87 9.78
C TYR A 102 -6.31 7.66 9.50
N TRP A 103 -7.40 6.94 9.22
CA TRP A 103 -8.70 7.55 8.92
C TRP A 103 -9.38 8.01 10.20
N GLN A 104 -9.80 9.28 10.20
CA GLN A 104 -10.52 9.87 11.32
C GLN A 104 -11.91 9.24 11.49
N LYS A 105 -12.43 9.25 12.72
CA LYS A 105 -13.82 8.89 13.04
C LYS A 105 -14.85 9.61 12.17
N GLY A 106 -15.82 8.87 11.65
CA GLY A 106 -16.94 9.36 10.83
C GLY A 106 -16.63 9.49 9.33
N VAL A 107 -15.49 8.98 8.86
CA VAL A 107 -15.07 9.12 7.47
C VAL A 107 -15.67 8.05 6.56
N HIS A 108 -16.03 6.89 7.11
CA HIS A 108 -16.77 5.86 6.36
C HIS A 108 -17.96 6.45 5.59
N GLN A 109 -18.80 7.23 6.27
CA GLN A 109 -19.97 7.87 5.66
C GLN A 109 -19.57 8.87 4.56
N LYS A 110 -18.47 9.60 4.73
CA LYS A 110 -17.97 10.55 3.72
C LYS A 110 -17.54 9.83 2.43
N LEU A 111 -16.86 8.68 2.54
CA LEU A 111 -16.45 7.88 1.38
C LEU A 111 -17.66 7.38 0.58
N GLN A 112 -18.73 6.99 1.27
CA GLN A 112 -19.97 6.50 0.64
C GLN A 112 -20.81 7.61 0.00
N SER A 113 -20.59 8.88 0.38
CA SER A 113 -21.39 10.03 -0.07
C SER A 113 -20.61 11.04 -0.93
N LEU A 114 -19.50 10.61 -1.56
CA LEU A 114 -18.68 11.46 -2.43
C LEU A 114 -19.52 12.05 -3.58
N GLN A 115 -19.39 13.35 -3.79
CA GLN A 115 -20.11 14.11 -4.81
C GLN A 115 -19.27 14.22 -6.10
N PRO A 116 -19.78 13.78 -7.27
CA PRO A 116 -19.00 13.70 -8.51
C PRO A 116 -18.59 15.06 -9.08
N ASN A 117 -19.27 16.14 -8.70
CA ASN A 117 -18.97 17.50 -9.15
C ASN A 117 -17.84 18.17 -8.34
N ARG A 118 -17.27 17.49 -7.35
CA ARG A 118 -16.16 18.00 -6.52
C ARG A 118 -14.95 17.07 -6.60
N PHE A 119 -13.76 17.62 -6.39
CA PHE A 119 -12.53 16.85 -6.31
C PHE A 119 -12.48 16.02 -5.01
N LEU A 120 -11.75 14.91 -5.02
CA LEU A 120 -11.56 14.06 -3.84
C LEU A 120 -10.84 14.82 -2.73
N HIS A 121 -9.76 15.53 -3.05
CA HIS A 121 -8.94 16.22 -2.03
C HIS A 121 -9.73 17.32 -1.28
N ASP A 122 -10.72 17.94 -1.93
CA ASP A 122 -11.59 18.91 -1.27
C ASP A 122 -12.61 18.26 -0.33
N GLN A 123 -13.04 17.04 -0.64
CA GLN A 123 -14.04 16.30 0.15
C GLN A 123 -13.38 15.55 1.32
N LEU A 124 -12.12 15.16 1.17
CA LEU A 124 -11.36 14.35 2.13
C LEU A 124 -10.31 15.15 2.93
N ARG A 125 -10.34 16.48 2.88
CA ARG A 125 -9.40 17.36 3.61
C ARG A 125 -9.30 17.03 5.11
N ASP A 126 -10.45 16.76 5.73
CA ASP A 126 -10.57 16.45 7.16
C ASP A 126 -10.89 14.96 7.39
N ALA A 127 -10.34 14.08 6.55
CA ALA A 127 -10.57 12.64 6.61
C ALA A 127 -9.51 11.85 7.38
N PHE A 128 -8.42 12.51 7.79
CA PHE A 128 -7.24 11.83 8.34
C PHE A 128 -6.92 12.37 9.73
N SER A 129 -6.86 11.47 10.72
CA SER A 129 -6.45 11.82 12.08
C SER A 129 -4.95 12.11 12.17
N LEU A 130 -4.16 11.53 11.25
CA LEU A 130 -2.75 11.83 11.04
C LEU A 130 -2.56 12.36 9.61
N ALA A 131 -2.22 13.65 9.50
CA ALA A 131 -2.04 14.32 8.20
C ALA A 131 -0.78 13.83 7.45
N ASP A 132 0.30 13.60 8.20
CA ASP A 132 1.59 13.15 7.68
C ASP A 132 1.79 11.67 7.97
N SER A 133 1.63 10.83 6.95
CA SER A 133 1.78 9.38 7.06
C SER A 133 3.25 8.98 7.15
N PRO A 134 3.65 8.10 8.09
CA PRO A 134 4.97 7.47 8.03
C PRO A 134 5.04 6.59 6.77
N ILE A 135 6.23 6.56 6.15
CA ILE A 135 6.49 5.80 4.92
C ILE A 135 7.69 4.86 5.10
N TRP A 136 8.02 4.07 4.06
CA TRP A 136 9.04 3.03 4.13
C TRP A 136 10.46 3.50 4.52
N GLN A 137 10.75 4.80 4.33
CA GLN A 137 12.05 5.40 4.67
C GLN A 137 12.19 5.75 6.16
N ASP A 138 11.10 5.69 6.93
CA ASP A 138 11.12 6.03 8.36
C ASP A 138 11.93 4.99 9.16
N SER A 139 12.87 5.48 9.97
CA SER A 139 13.80 4.68 10.78
C SER A 139 13.75 5.05 12.27
N SER A 140 12.60 5.58 12.73
CA SER A 140 12.48 6.26 14.01
C SER A 140 11.85 5.42 15.14
N THR A 141 11.64 4.12 14.92
CA THR A 141 10.83 3.25 15.79
C THR A 141 11.60 2.09 16.40
N THR A 142 12.93 2.22 16.54
CA THR A 142 13.79 1.17 17.11
C THR A 142 13.32 0.70 18.50
N GLU A 143 12.80 1.61 19.32
CA GLU A 143 12.23 1.26 20.63
C GLU A 143 10.99 0.34 20.48
N GLN A 144 10.07 0.68 19.59
CA GLN A 144 8.87 -0.12 19.34
C GLN A 144 9.22 -1.47 18.71
N CYS A 145 10.23 -1.52 17.83
CA CYS A 145 10.76 -2.78 17.29
C CYS A 145 11.19 -3.74 18.43
N GLN A 146 11.97 -3.24 19.39
CA GLN A 146 12.41 -4.05 20.53
C GLN A 146 11.23 -4.50 21.40
N GLN A 147 10.21 -3.65 21.58
CA GLN A 147 9.00 -4.01 22.32
C GLN A 147 8.23 -5.15 21.64
N LEU A 148 8.07 -5.11 20.31
CA LEU A 148 7.42 -6.17 19.53
C LEU A 148 8.21 -7.48 19.60
N GLU A 149 9.54 -7.44 19.41
CA GLU A 149 10.40 -8.62 19.53
C GLU A 149 10.29 -9.24 20.94
N ASN A 150 10.39 -8.43 21.99
CA ASN A 150 10.27 -8.90 23.37
C ASN A 150 8.91 -9.52 23.68
N ALA A 151 7.82 -8.97 23.13
CA ALA A 151 6.46 -9.45 23.38
C ALA A 151 6.22 -10.88 22.90
N VAL A 152 6.97 -11.33 21.88
CA VAL A 152 6.87 -12.70 21.34
C VAL A 152 8.04 -13.61 21.71
N GLY A 153 9.03 -13.11 22.46
CA GLY A 153 10.17 -13.90 22.92
C GLY A 153 11.41 -13.83 22.03
N GLY A 154 11.54 -12.78 21.22
CA GLY A 154 12.76 -12.45 20.48
C GLY A 154 12.55 -12.26 18.96
N PRO A 155 13.57 -11.75 18.25
CA PRO A 155 13.53 -11.51 16.80
C PRO A 155 13.25 -12.78 15.99
N GLU A 156 13.82 -13.93 16.37
CA GLU A 156 13.60 -15.21 15.70
C GLU A 156 12.13 -15.62 15.75
N LYS A 157 11.48 -15.44 16.91
CA LYS A 157 10.08 -15.83 17.09
C LYS A 157 9.15 -14.91 16.32
N LEU A 158 9.45 -13.61 16.30
CA LEU A 158 8.72 -12.64 15.46
C LEU A 158 8.85 -12.98 13.98
N ALA A 159 10.04 -13.35 13.53
CA ALA A 159 10.29 -13.76 12.15
C ALA A 159 9.61 -15.10 11.80
N GLU A 160 9.50 -16.04 12.75
CA GLU A 160 8.77 -17.30 12.54
C GLU A 160 7.28 -17.06 12.29
N ILE A 161 6.68 -16.08 12.98
CA ILE A 161 5.26 -15.75 12.87
C ILE A 161 5.02 -14.88 11.63
N THR A 162 5.79 -13.80 11.47
CA THR A 162 5.48 -12.71 10.52
C THR A 162 6.36 -12.71 9.27
N GLY A 163 7.35 -13.60 9.18
CA GLY A 163 8.30 -13.67 8.07
C GLY A 163 9.42 -12.63 8.11
N SER A 164 9.48 -11.80 9.15
CA SER A 164 10.56 -10.82 9.38
C SER A 164 10.75 -10.57 10.86
N ARG A 165 11.98 -10.28 11.28
CA ARG A 165 12.20 -9.63 12.58
C ARG A 165 11.58 -8.22 12.57
N ALA A 166 11.66 -7.48 13.68
CA ALA A 166 11.13 -6.13 13.69
C ALA A 166 12.05 -5.20 12.88
N TYR A 167 11.45 -4.40 11.99
CA TYR A 167 12.13 -3.36 11.24
C TYR A 167 11.40 -2.03 11.43
N GLU A 168 12.14 -0.92 11.51
CA GLU A 168 11.58 0.36 11.92
C GLU A 168 10.45 0.84 11.00
N ARG A 169 10.59 0.61 9.70
CA ARG A 169 9.58 1.00 8.72
C ARG A 169 8.30 0.16 8.79
N PHE A 170 8.36 -1.05 9.35
CA PHE A 170 7.22 -1.97 9.35
C PHE A 170 6.07 -1.38 10.17
N THR A 171 4.86 -1.57 9.65
CA THR A 171 3.70 -0.79 10.04
C THR A 171 3.31 -0.96 11.51
N GLY A 172 3.49 -2.16 12.09
CA GLY A 172 3.22 -2.40 13.51
C GLY A 172 4.01 -1.48 14.43
N SER A 173 5.31 -1.31 14.18
CA SER A 173 6.18 -0.39 14.96
C SER A 173 5.76 1.07 14.78
N GLN A 174 5.35 1.47 13.56
CA GLN A 174 4.86 2.82 13.28
C GLN A 174 3.53 3.11 13.99
N ILE A 175 2.59 2.16 13.99
CA ILE A 175 1.32 2.28 14.72
C ILE A 175 1.58 2.39 16.23
N ALA A 176 2.49 1.56 16.76
CA ALA A 176 2.88 1.62 18.17
C ALA A 176 3.44 2.99 18.54
N LYS A 177 4.32 3.57 17.71
CA LYS A 177 4.84 4.94 17.92
C LYS A 177 3.72 5.98 17.89
N VAL A 178 2.79 5.90 16.94
CA VAL A 178 1.65 6.82 16.88
C VAL A 178 0.78 6.71 18.13
N TYR A 179 0.48 5.49 18.60
CA TYR A 179 -0.27 5.28 19.83
C TYR A 179 0.44 5.87 21.06
N GLN A 180 1.75 5.62 21.20
CA GLN A 180 2.54 6.05 22.36
C GLN A 180 2.78 7.57 22.40
N THR A 181 3.05 8.18 21.24
CA THR A 181 3.45 9.60 21.16
C THR A 181 2.32 10.55 20.77
N LYS A 182 1.29 10.06 20.06
CA LYS A 182 0.15 10.81 19.56
C LYS A 182 -1.17 10.13 19.91
N LYS A 183 -1.35 9.76 21.19
CA LYS A 183 -2.52 8.99 21.67
C LYS A 183 -3.87 9.59 21.26
N ALA A 184 -4.02 10.92 21.25
CA ALA A 184 -5.25 11.58 20.81
C ALA A 184 -5.56 11.32 19.32
N VAL A 185 -4.53 11.30 18.47
CA VAL A 185 -4.66 10.93 17.04
C VAL A 185 -5.14 9.50 16.93
N TYR A 186 -4.47 8.56 17.61
CA TYR A 186 -4.85 7.14 17.60
C TYR A 186 -6.30 6.91 18.06
N ASN A 187 -6.69 7.56 19.15
CA ASN A 187 -8.05 7.47 19.69
C ASN A 187 -9.11 8.10 18.78
N ASN A 188 -8.73 9.05 17.91
CA ASN A 188 -9.60 9.64 16.89
C ASN A 188 -9.58 8.86 15.57
N THR A 189 -8.83 7.77 15.48
CA THR A 189 -8.76 6.89 14.31
C THR A 189 -9.81 5.79 14.39
N GLU A 190 -10.60 5.65 13.33
CA GLU A 190 -11.54 4.53 13.18
C GLU A 190 -11.01 3.40 12.30
N ARG A 191 -10.15 3.71 11.32
CA ARG A 191 -9.56 2.75 10.39
C ARG A 191 -8.08 3.07 10.16
N ILE A 192 -7.24 2.04 10.05
CA ILE A 192 -5.84 2.14 9.64
C ILE A 192 -5.68 1.32 8.35
N SER A 193 -5.07 1.94 7.34
CA SER A 193 -4.82 1.32 6.03
C SER A 193 -3.33 1.34 5.72
N LEU A 194 -2.82 0.33 5.01
CA LEU A 194 -1.60 0.51 4.20
C LEU A 194 -1.90 1.43 3.02
N ILE A 195 -0.89 2.08 2.44
CA ILE A 195 -1.08 2.99 1.28
C ILE A 195 -1.79 2.25 0.12
N SER A 196 -1.52 0.95 -0.07
CA SER A 196 -2.20 0.08 -1.03
C SER A 196 -3.71 0.00 -0.77
N SER A 197 -4.11 -0.44 0.43
CA SER A 197 -5.52 -0.52 0.84
C SER A 197 -6.20 0.86 0.94
N PHE A 198 -5.45 1.92 1.26
CA PHE A 198 -5.94 3.29 1.23
C PHE A 198 -6.30 3.70 -0.20
N ALA A 199 -5.41 3.49 -1.16
CA ALA A 199 -5.66 3.77 -2.57
C ALA A 199 -6.85 2.96 -3.09
N CYS A 200 -6.92 1.67 -2.74
CA CYS A 200 -8.06 0.81 -3.07
C CYS A 200 -9.38 1.37 -2.50
N SER A 201 -9.35 1.87 -1.26
CA SER A 201 -10.50 2.48 -0.58
C SER A 201 -11.03 3.70 -1.34
N LEU A 202 -10.12 4.51 -1.90
CA LEU A 202 -10.52 5.66 -2.72
C LEU A 202 -11.32 5.23 -3.95
N PHE A 203 -10.98 4.12 -4.60
CA PHE A 203 -11.68 3.63 -5.80
C PHE A 203 -13.03 2.97 -5.50
N VAL A 204 -13.12 2.18 -4.43
CA VAL A 204 -14.38 1.52 -4.06
C VAL A 204 -15.36 2.45 -3.34
N GLY A 205 -14.89 3.56 -2.75
CA GLY A 205 -15.74 4.49 -1.99
C GLY A 205 -16.18 3.92 -0.64
N ASP A 206 -15.37 3.01 -0.09
CA ASP A 206 -15.53 2.36 1.22
C ASP A 206 -14.14 1.89 1.69
N TYR A 207 -14.00 1.41 2.92
CA TYR A 207 -12.75 0.84 3.39
C TYR A 207 -12.46 -0.49 2.74
N ALA A 208 -11.42 -0.51 1.90
CA ALA A 208 -10.86 -1.74 1.39
C ALA A 208 -10.10 -2.50 2.50
N PRO A 209 -10.12 -3.85 2.46
CA PRO A 209 -9.25 -4.66 3.30
C PRO A 209 -7.78 -4.53 2.89
N ILE A 210 -6.89 -4.91 3.79
CA ILE A 210 -5.46 -5.08 3.51
C ILE A 210 -5.27 -6.46 2.87
N ASP A 211 -4.45 -6.58 1.83
CA ASP A 211 -4.19 -7.87 1.22
C ASP A 211 -3.09 -8.66 1.98
N TYR A 212 -3.04 -9.98 1.81
CA TYR A 212 -2.06 -10.83 2.51
C TYR A 212 -0.61 -10.47 2.18
N ALA A 213 -0.30 -10.10 0.94
CA ALA A 213 1.08 -9.86 0.54
C ALA A 213 1.62 -8.59 1.20
N ASP A 214 0.87 -7.48 1.18
CA ASP A 214 1.30 -6.24 1.82
C ASP A 214 1.12 -6.28 3.35
N ALA A 215 0.13 -7.00 3.87
CA ALA A 215 -0.03 -7.27 5.31
C ALA A 215 1.19 -7.98 5.92
N SER A 216 1.91 -8.74 5.12
CA SER A 216 3.14 -9.41 5.54
C SER A 216 4.26 -8.41 5.88
N GLY A 217 4.22 -7.19 5.33
CA GLY A 217 5.16 -6.11 5.60
C GLY A 217 4.85 -5.30 6.87
N MET A 218 4.06 -5.84 7.80
CA MET A 218 3.55 -5.10 8.97
C MET A 218 4.10 -5.57 10.32
N ASN A 219 4.76 -6.73 10.39
CA ASN A 219 5.05 -7.44 11.65
C ASN A 219 3.80 -7.62 12.51
N MET A 220 2.66 -8.03 11.93
CA MET A 220 1.41 -8.23 12.68
C MET A 220 0.61 -9.46 12.23
N MET A 221 0.66 -9.83 10.95
CA MET A 221 -0.03 -11.01 10.42
C MET A 221 0.81 -12.27 10.63
N ASP A 222 0.19 -13.35 11.10
CA ASP A 222 0.78 -14.68 11.06
C ASP A 222 0.71 -15.21 9.61
N LEU A 223 1.87 -15.50 9.03
CA LEU A 223 1.96 -15.92 7.65
C LEU A 223 1.42 -17.32 7.39
N LYS A 224 1.28 -18.18 8.40
CA LYS A 224 0.73 -19.53 8.25
C LYS A 224 -0.79 -19.49 8.27
N THR A 225 -1.38 -18.75 9.20
CA THR A 225 -2.86 -18.68 9.34
C THR A 225 -3.49 -17.62 8.45
N LYS A 226 -2.71 -16.61 8.00
CA LYS A 226 -3.20 -15.40 7.31
C LYS A 226 -4.15 -14.57 8.16
N GLU A 227 -4.02 -14.67 9.49
CA GLU A 227 -4.78 -13.90 10.47
C GLU A 227 -3.84 -12.97 11.24
N TRP A 228 -4.37 -11.94 11.89
CA TRP A 228 -3.56 -11.12 12.78
C TRP A 228 -3.16 -11.90 14.02
N SER A 229 -1.90 -11.79 14.44
CA SER A 229 -1.41 -12.43 15.67
C SER A 229 -1.88 -11.63 16.89
N PRO A 230 -2.77 -12.18 17.75
CA PRO A 230 -3.31 -11.42 18.88
C PRO A 230 -2.22 -10.97 19.86
N GLN A 231 -1.21 -11.82 20.06
CA GLN A 231 -0.05 -11.53 20.91
C GLN A 231 0.72 -10.31 20.41
N ILE A 232 0.92 -10.21 19.09
CA ILE A 232 1.65 -9.08 18.50
C ILE A 232 0.78 -7.82 18.52
N LEU A 233 -0.50 -7.92 18.16
CA LEU A 233 -1.42 -6.78 18.19
C LEU A 233 -1.52 -6.14 19.58
N GLN A 234 -1.52 -6.95 20.64
CA GLN A 234 -1.52 -6.47 22.03
C GLN A 234 -0.28 -5.61 22.36
N ALA A 235 0.87 -5.91 21.75
CA ALA A 235 2.10 -5.14 21.90
C ALA A 235 2.13 -3.86 21.04
N VAL A 236 1.35 -3.82 19.95
CA VAL A 236 1.26 -2.66 19.06
C VAL A 236 0.41 -1.54 19.69
N ALA A 237 -0.87 -1.80 19.91
CA ALA A 237 -1.82 -0.83 20.44
C ALA A 237 -3.15 -1.52 20.84
N PRO A 238 -3.92 -0.96 21.80
CA PRO A 238 -5.27 -1.44 22.08
C PRO A 238 -6.14 -1.34 20.83
N ASP A 239 -7.17 -2.19 20.70
CA ASP A 239 -8.20 -2.11 19.66
C ASP A 239 -7.72 -2.04 18.19
N VAL A 240 -6.44 -2.29 17.92
CA VAL A 240 -5.83 -2.15 16.59
C VAL A 240 -6.42 -3.12 15.58
N GLU A 241 -6.79 -4.33 15.99
CA GLU A 241 -7.42 -5.33 15.11
C GLU A 241 -8.68 -4.78 14.43
N ALA A 242 -9.55 -4.14 15.22
CA ALA A 242 -10.79 -3.54 14.71
C ALA A 242 -10.51 -2.40 13.73
N LYS A 243 -9.41 -1.66 13.92
CA LYS A 243 -8.97 -0.59 13.01
C LYS A 243 -8.37 -1.12 11.71
N LEU A 244 -7.81 -2.33 11.71
CA LEU A 244 -7.23 -2.97 10.51
C LEU A 244 -8.30 -3.72 9.69
N GLY A 245 -9.27 -4.35 10.37
CA GLY A 245 -10.20 -5.30 9.77
C GLY A 245 -9.51 -6.58 9.31
N THR A 246 -10.25 -7.48 8.67
CA THR A 246 -9.73 -8.78 8.24
C THR A 246 -8.94 -8.65 6.93
N PRO A 247 -7.71 -9.19 6.85
CA PRO A 247 -6.95 -9.18 5.61
C PRO A 247 -7.53 -10.19 4.61
N VAL A 248 -7.22 -10.05 3.32
CA VAL A 248 -7.80 -10.87 2.23
C VAL A 248 -6.74 -11.33 1.21
N PRO A 249 -7.00 -12.35 0.38
CA PRO A 249 -6.12 -12.67 -0.74
C PRO A 249 -5.92 -11.48 -1.70
N SER A 250 -4.72 -11.32 -2.27
CA SER A 250 -4.38 -10.19 -3.16
C SER A 250 -5.17 -10.15 -4.47
N TYR A 251 -5.75 -11.27 -4.90
CA TYR A 251 -6.63 -11.36 -6.07
C TYR A 251 -8.12 -11.20 -5.72
N THR A 252 -8.44 -10.73 -4.50
CA THR A 252 -9.84 -10.55 -4.08
C THR A 252 -10.50 -9.42 -4.88
N ASN A 253 -11.66 -9.72 -5.44
CA ASN A 253 -12.54 -8.72 -6.02
C ASN A 253 -13.28 -7.98 -4.89
N ILE A 254 -12.86 -6.75 -4.60
CA ILE A 254 -13.37 -5.95 -3.49
C ILE A 254 -14.81 -5.49 -3.74
N GLY A 255 -15.12 -5.11 -4.98
CA GLY A 255 -16.38 -4.46 -5.27
C GLY A 255 -16.42 -3.82 -6.65
N PRO A 256 -17.59 -3.28 -7.06
CA PRO A 256 -17.63 -2.35 -8.16
C PRO A 256 -16.89 -1.05 -7.79
N VAL A 257 -16.41 -0.32 -8.80
CA VAL A 257 -15.91 1.05 -8.61
C VAL A 257 -17.01 1.95 -8.05
N SER A 258 -16.64 2.94 -7.22
CA SER A 258 -17.60 3.88 -6.64
C SER A 258 -18.39 4.64 -7.71
N LYS A 259 -19.67 4.89 -7.42
CA LYS A 259 -20.54 5.73 -8.26
C LYS A 259 -19.94 7.11 -8.55
N PHE A 260 -19.10 7.62 -7.64
CA PHE A 260 -18.33 8.84 -7.85
C PHE A 260 -17.56 8.81 -9.19
N TYR A 261 -16.86 7.71 -9.50
CA TYR A 261 -16.07 7.61 -10.73
C TYR A 261 -16.93 7.33 -11.97
N VAL A 262 -18.03 6.61 -11.80
CA VAL A 262 -19.02 6.39 -12.86
C VAL A 262 -19.59 7.73 -13.31
N GLU A 263 -20.05 8.57 -12.38
CA GLU A 263 -20.69 9.85 -12.68
C GLU A 263 -19.69 10.94 -13.10
N ARG A 264 -18.49 10.98 -12.50
CA ARG A 264 -17.50 12.02 -12.78
C ARG A 264 -16.67 11.75 -14.04
N PHE A 265 -16.25 10.50 -14.24
CA PHE A 265 -15.29 10.13 -15.29
C PHE A 265 -15.88 9.20 -16.36
N GLY A 266 -17.08 8.66 -16.15
CA GLY A 266 -17.71 7.74 -17.11
C GLY A 266 -17.18 6.31 -17.01
N PHE A 267 -16.70 5.88 -15.83
CA PHE A 267 -16.32 4.48 -15.62
C PHE A 267 -17.48 3.53 -15.92
N ASN A 268 -17.15 2.36 -16.47
CA ASN A 268 -18.10 1.25 -16.53
C ASN A 268 -18.65 0.96 -15.11
N PRO A 269 -19.98 1.00 -14.87
CA PRO A 269 -20.55 0.69 -13.56
C PRO A 269 -20.30 -0.76 -13.11
N GLN A 270 -19.91 -1.65 -14.03
CA GLN A 270 -19.49 -3.02 -13.74
C GLN A 270 -17.98 -3.15 -13.53
N CYS A 271 -17.21 -2.07 -13.65
CA CYS A 271 -15.76 -2.06 -13.41
C CYS A 271 -15.47 -2.61 -12.01
N ARG A 272 -14.64 -3.65 -11.93
CA ARG A 272 -14.28 -4.30 -10.65
C ARG A 272 -12.98 -3.74 -10.10
N VAL A 273 -12.98 -3.42 -8.81
CA VAL A 273 -11.77 -3.09 -8.06
C VAL A 273 -11.22 -4.37 -7.44
N ILE A 274 -10.04 -4.78 -7.89
CA ILE A 274 -9.29 -5.89 -7.29
C ILE A 274 -8.40 -5.33 -6.20
N ALA A 275 -8.19 -6.08 -5.11
CA ALA A 275 -7.36 -5.66 -3.99
C ALA A 275 -6.00 -5.12 -4.49
N PHE A 276 -5.56 -4.03 -3.88
CA PHE A 276 -4.24 -3.46 -4.15
C PHE A 276 -3.22 -4.17 -3.27
N THR A 277 -1.97 -4.16 -3.68
CA THR A 277 -0.86 -4.79 -2.95
C THR A 277 0.35 -3.85 -2.87
N GLY A 278 1.42 -4.27 -2.18
CA GLY A 278 2.70 -3.57 -2.17
C GLY A 278 3.42 -3.61 -3.52
N ASP A 279 4.32 -2.65 -3.77
CA ASP A 279 5.14 -2.51 -4.99
C ASP A 279 6.04 -3.70 -5.29
N ASN A 280 6.68 -4.28 -4.28
CA ASN A 280 7.49 -5.47 -4.46
C ASN A 280 6.64 -6.71 -4.82
N PRO A 281 5.53 -7.03 -4.09
CA PRO A 281 4.57 -8.02 -4.56
C PRO A 281 4.06 -7.76 -5.99
N ALA A 282 3.65 -6.54 -6.33
CA ALA A 282 3.18 -6.21 -7.67
C ALA A 282 4.25 -6.42 -8.74
N SER A 283 5.51 -6.09 -8.44
CA SER A 283 6.65 -6.33 -9.32
C SER A 283 6.85 -7.82 -9.58
N LEU A 284 6.69 -8.67 -8.57
CA LEU A 284 6.71 -10.13 -8.74
C LEU A 284 5.64 -10.61 -9.72
N ILE A 285 4.42 -10.07 -9.63
CA ILE A 285 3.33 -10.36 -10.58
C ILE A 285 3.71 -9.89 -11.98
N GLY A 286 4.18 -8.65 -12.12
CA GLY A 286 4.54 -8.04 -13.40
C GLY A 286 5.67 -8.78 -14.11
N MET A 287 6.65 -9.28 -13.36
CA MET A 287 7.74 -10.11 -13.88
C MET A 287 7.32 -11.56 -14.20
N ARG A 288 6.10 -11.96 -13.81
CA ARG A 288 5.54 -13.31 -14.01
C ARG A 288 6.42 -14.42 -13.45
N LEU A 289 7.02 -14.18 -12.29
CA LEU A 289 7.90 -15.17 -11.64
C LEU A 289 7.10 -16.41 -11.24
N LYS A 290 7.61 -17.58 -11.60
CA LYS A 290 7.10 -18.89 -11.19
C LYS A 290 7.93 -19.43 -10.02
N THR A 291 7.42 -20.48 -9.37
CA THR A 291 8.17 -21.17 -8.32
C THR A 291 9.53 -21.63 -8.85
N GLY A 292 10.60 -21.22 -8.16
CA GLY A 292 11.99 -21.50 -8.55
C GLY A 292 12.65 -20.38 -9.35
N ASP A 293 11.90 -19.40 -9.85
CA ASP A 293 12.46 -18.22 -10.50
C ASP A 293 13.04 -17.24 -9.47
N ILE A 294 14.06 -16.52 -9.91
CA ILE A 294 14.73 -15.45 -9.17
C ILE A 294 14.76 -14.21 -10.06
N ALA A 295 14.40 -13.06 -9.49
CA ALA A 295 14.68 -11.77 -10.14
C ALA A 295 15.59 -10.92 -9.27
N VAL A 296 16.50 -10.20 -9.92
CA VAL A 296 17.41 -9.24 -9.27
C VAL A 296 17.11 -7.86 -9.85
N SER A 297 16.66 -6.94 -9.02
CA SER A 297 16.61 -5.52 -9.36
C SER A 297 17.91 -4.87 -8.92
N LEU A 298 18.73 -4.43 -9.88
CA LEU A 298 20.00 -3.76 -9.62
C LEU A 298 19.78 -2.25 -9.61
N GLY A 299 20.15 -1.61 -8.52
CA GLY A 299 19.92 -0.18 -8.30
C GLY A 299 20.87 0.40 -7.26
N THR A 300 20.51 1.53 -6.65
CA THR A 300 21.27 2.07 -5.50
C THR A 300 21.34 1.06 -4.34
N SER A 301 20.34 0.19 -4.25
CA SER A 301 20.33 -1.03 -3.46
C SER A 301 19.85 -2.17 -4.36
N ASP A 302 20.49 -3.33 -4.25
CA ASP A 302 20.09 -4.50 -5.01
C ASP A 302 18.98 -5.24 -4.24
N THR A 303 17.90 -5.58 -4.93
CA THR A 303 16.77 -6.31 -4.35
C THR A 303 16.58 -7.64 -5.07
N LEU A 304 16.66 -8.74 -4.32
CA LEU A 304 16.37 -10.08 -4.81
C LEU A 304 14.90 -10.44 -4.54
N PHE A 305 14.23 -10.97 -5.54
CA PHE A 305 12.88 -11.51 -5.46
C PHE A 305 12.92 -13.03 -5.67
N LEU A 306 12.31 -13.77 -4.75
CA LEU A 306 12.20 -15.23 -4.83
C LEU A 306 10.74 -15.65 -4.73
N SER A 307 10.29 -16.60 -5.56
CA SER A 307 9.01 -17.29 -5.40
C SER A 307 9.23 -18.61 -4.66
N LEU A 308 8.56 -18.79 -3.51
CA LEU A 308 8.80 -19.88 -2.57
C LEU A 308 7.50 -20.65 -2.27
N ARG A 309 7.61 -21.96 -2.03
CA ARG A 309 6.51 -22.77 -1.44
C ARG A 309 6.72 -23.07 0.04
N GLN A 310 7.97 -23.27 0.43
CA GLN A 310 8.34 -23.59 1.80
C GLN A 310 9.44 -22.61 2.22
N PRO A 311 9.08 -21.45 2.79
CA PRO A 311 10.06 -20.50 3.24
C PRO A 311 10.82 -21.09 4.44
N LYS A 312 12.14 -20.89 4.45
CA LYS A 312 12.95 -21.11 5.64
C LYS A 312 12.98 -19.82 6.44
N LEU A 313 13.06 -19.95 7.76
CA LEU A 313 13.28 -18.81 8.63
C LEU A 313 14.60 -18.13 8.25
N ILE A 314 14.54 -16.83 8.03
CA ILE A 314 15.67 -15.95 7.79
C ILE A 314 15.56 -14.75 8.73
N LEU A 315 16.68 -14.30 9.29
CA LEU A 315 16.73 -13.08 10.09
C LEU A 315 17.07 -11.85 9.25
N GLU A 316 17.71 -12.08 8.11
CA GLU A 316 18.05 -11.06 7.12
C GLU A 316 17.18 -11.26 5.90
N GLY A 317 16.29 -10.31 5.63
CA GLY A 317 15.30 -10.38 4.57
C GLY A 317 13.87 -10.47 5.06
N HIS A 318 12.95 -10.57 4.11
CA HIS A 318 11.52 -10.58 4.37
C HIS A 318 10.86 -11.71 3.61
N ILE A 319 10.18 -12.60 4.33
CA ILE A 319 9.22 -13.53 3.75
C ILE A 319 7.85 -12.88 3.77
N LEU A 320 7.19 -12.82 2.63
CA LEU A 320 5.84 -12.30 2.47
C LEU A 320 4.92 -13.39 1.92
N SER A 321 3.61 -13.26 2.12
CA SER A 321 2.64 -14.08 1.40
C SER A 321 2.73 -13.81 -0.10
N SER A 322 2.59 -14.85 -0.93
CA SER A 322 2.56 -14.66 -2.38
C SER A 322 1.27 -13.94 -2.78
N PRO A 323 1.35 -12.94 -3.68
CA PRO A 323 0.16 -12.23 -4.16
C PRO A 323 -0.64 -13.03 -5.21
N ILE A 324 -0.10 -14.14 -5.71
CA ILE A 324 -0.68 -14.93 -6.82
C ILE A 324 -0.91 -16.41 -6.46
N ASP A 325 -0.41 -16.87 -5.33
CA ASP A 325 -0.53 -18.25 -4.87
C ASP A 325 -0.94 -18.25 -3.39
N LYS A 326 -2.11 -18.83 -3.10
CA LYS A 326 -2.69 -18.87 -1.74
C LYS A 326 -1.73 -19.52 -0.73
N ASP A 327 -1.06 -20.59 -1.14
CA ASP A 327 -0.18 -21.39 -0.29
C ASP A 327 1.30 -21.02 -0.52
N GLY A 328 1.56 -20.08 -1.44
CA GLY A 328 2.88 -19.62 -1.78
C GLY A 328 3.36 -18.44 -0.93
N TYR A 329 4.65 -18.21 -1.02
CA TYR A 329 5.36 -17.12 -0.37
C TYR A 329 6.27 -16.44 -1.38
N MET A 330 6.69 -15.22 -1.08
CA MET A 330 7.79 -14.57 -1.75
C MET A 330 8.83 -14.13 -0.74
N ALA A 331 10.08 -14.02 -1.16
CA ALA A 331 11.12 -13.43 -0.33
C ALA A 331 11.74 -12.21 -0.99
N LEU A 332 12.07 -11.22 -0.15
CA LEU A 332 12.84 -10.04 -0.50
C LEU A 332 14.15 -10.04 0.29
N LEU A 333 15.27 -10.01 -0.41
CA LEU A 333 16.59 -9.77 0.18
C LEU A 333 17.12 -8.45 -0.36
N TRP A 334 17.54 -7.57 0.56
CA TRP A 334 18.10 -6.28 0.23
C TRP A 334 19.61 -6.31 0.48
N TYR A 335 20.38 -5.96 -0.54
CA TYR A 335 21.81 -5.75 -0.44
C TYR A 335 22.10 -4.27 -0.69
N ALA A 336 22.45 -3.54 0.36
CA ALA A 336 23.01 -2.20 0.20
C ALA A 336 24.49 -2.33 -0.15
N LEU A 337 24.91 -1.79 -1.30
CA LEU A 337 26.31 -1.75 -1.74
C LEU A 337 27.24 -0.88 -0.87
N TRP A 338 26.77 -0.39 0.28
CA TRP A 338 27.55 0.43 1.21
C TRP A 338 28.29 -0.36 2.30
N THR A 339 28.38 -1.68 2.18
CA THR A 339 29.07 -2.53 3.18
C THR A 339 30.45 -3.04 2.72
N VAL A 340 31.06 -2.44 1.69
CA VAL A 340 32.47 -2.70 1.34
C VAL A 340 33.15 -1.40 0.95
N ILE A 341 33.75 -0.73 1.93
CA ILE A 341 35.15 -0.28 1.99
C ILE A 341 35.34 0.12 3.46
N VAL A 342 35.95 -0.78 4.24
CA VAL A 342 36.59 -0.45 5.52
C VAL A 342 37.98 0.09 5.22
#